data_AF-A0A497A196-F1
#
_entry.id   AF-A0A497A196-F1
#
_cell.length_a   1.000
_cell.length_b   1.000
_cell.length_c   1.000
_cell.angle_alpha   90.00
_cell.angle_beta   90.00
_cell.angle_gamma   90.00
#
_symmetry.space_group_name_H-M   'P 1'
#
loop_
_entity.id
_entity.type
_entity.pdbx_description
1 polymer ?
#
loop_
_entity_poly.entity_id
_entity_poly.type
_entity_poly.pdbx_seq_one_letter_code
_entity_poly.pdbx_strand_id
1 'polypeptide(L)'
;MSAYATAQKLLTWREADAAYPEIGRWLTWQGAGNATVMIANPPAFWYHTGHPAVVVPNEGVETLLDVCGRYGVSYLVLDPNCPAPLRALYEGRIVSSRLAPVATFEEGLVVMWRIEQ
;
A
#
# COMPACT_ATOMS: atom_id res chain seq x y z
N MET A 1 1.49 -12.57 -28.14
CA MET A 1 1.26 -11.96 -26.81
C MET A 1 1.58 -10.48 -26.95
N SER A 2 0.57 -9.63 -26.77
CA SER A 2 0.44 -8.30 -27.37
C SER A 2 0.97 -7.18 -26.47
N ALA A 3 1.72 -6.24 -27.04
CA ALA A 3 2.30 -5.06 -26.38
C ALA A 3 1.27 -4.16 -25.66
N TYR A 4 -0.03 -4.32 -25.94
CA TYR A 4 -1.12 -3.60 -25.31
C TYR A 4 -1.27 -3.87 -23.80
N ALA A 5 -1.06 -5.11 -23.35
CA ALA A 5 -1.15 -5.44 -21.92
C ALA A 5 0.01 -4.80 -21.12
N THR A 6 1.18 -4.65 -21.74
CA THR A 6 2.35 -4.03 -21.11
C THR A 6 2.19 -2.51 -21.00
N ALA A 7 1.62 -1.85 -22.01
CA ALA A 7 1.37 -0.40 -21.98
C ALA A 7 0.31 -0.02 -20.94
N GLN A 8 -0.74 -0.82 -20.79
CA GLN A 8 -1.81 -0.59 -19.79
C GLN A 8 -1.29 -0.76 -18.36
N LYS A 9 -0.42 -1.76 -18.14
CA LYS A 9 0.26 -2.00 -16.86
C LYS A 9 1.29 -0.91 -16.52
N LEU A 10 1.95 -0.31 -17.51
CA LEU A 10 2.89 0.79 -17.30
C LEU A 10 2.19 2.12 -16.96
N LEU A 11 0.99 2.35 -17.51
CA LEU A 11 0.16 3.51 -17.14
C LEU A 11 -0.33 3.38 -15.69
N THR A 12 -0.87 2.20 -15.31
CA THR A 12 -1.28 1.96 -13.91
C THR A 12 -0.12 1.96 -12.91
N TRP A 13 1.12 1.66 -13.34
CA TRP A 13 2.31 1.75 -12.49
C TRP A 13 2.79 3.19 -12.29
N ARG A 14 2.72 4.05 -13.32
CA ARG A 14 3.07 5.48 -13.18
C ARG A 14 2.08 6.26 -12.34
N GLU A 15 0.81 5.86 -12.36
CA GLU A 15 -0.25 6.49 -11.56
C GLU A 15 -0.14 6.12 -10.07
N ALA A 16 0.27 4.89 -9.73
CA ALA A 16 0.33 4.46 -8.33
C ALA A 16 1.36 5.25 -7.48
N ASP A 17 2.52 5.58 -8.04
CA ASP A 17 3.54 6.37 -7.34
C ASP A 17 3.13 7.85 -7.19
N ALA A 18 2.17 8.34 -7.98
CA ALA A 18 1.68 9.73 -7.91
C ALA A 18 1.04 10.05 -6.54
N ALA A 19 0.47 9.05 -5.88
CA ALA A 19 -0.11 9.17 -4.54
C ALA A 19 0.93 9.37 -3.43
N TYR A 20 2.20 8.99 -3.65
CA TYR A 20 3.18 8.89 -2.56
C TYR A 20 3.47 10.21 -1.84
N PRO A 21 3.67 11.34 -2.53
CA PRO A 21 3.84 12.62 -1.84
C PRO A 21 2.63 13.00 -0.99
N GLU A 22 1.41 12.65 -1.43
CA GLU A 22 0.19 12.90 -0.66
C GLU A 22 0.11 12.01 0.58
N ILE A 23 0.40 10.71 0.43
CA ILE A 23 0.48 9.76 1.54
C ILE A 23 1.50 10.24 2.59
N GLY A 24 2.69 10.68 2.18
CA GLY A 24 3.72 11.18 3.09
C GLY A 24 3.29 12.43 3.86
N ARG A 25 2.57 13.36 3.21
CA ARG A 25 1.98 14.53 3.89
C ARG A 25 0.90 14.12 4.88
N TRP A 26 0.04 13.18 4.49
CA TRP A 26 -1.00 12.64 5.37
C TRP A 26 -0.39 12.02 6.63
N LEU A 27 0.63 11.16 6.48
CA LEU A 27 1.32 10.51 7.60
C LEU A 27 1.93 11.55 8.55
N THR A 28 2.56 12.59 8.00
CA THR A 28 3.12 13.69 8.79
C THR A 28 2.02 14.42 9.57
N TRP A 29 0.90 14.75 8.92
CA TRP A 29 -0.23 15.41 9.59
C TRP A 29 -0.87 14.58 10.69
N GLN A 30 -0.88 13.25 10.56
CA GLN A 30 -1.37 12.34 11.61
C GLN A 30 -0.36 12.12 12.74
N GLY A 31 0.80 12.80 12.73
CA GLY A 31 1.86 12.58 13.72
C GLY A 31 2.60 11.25 13.53
N ALA A 32 2.46 10.60 12.38
CA ALA A 32 3.04 9.30 12.04
C ALA A 32 4.29 9.41 11.14
N GLY A 33 5.05 10.50 11.26
CA GLY A 33 6.20 10.81 10.39
C GLY A 33 7.35 9.78 10.39
N ASN A 34 7.40 8.88 11.38
CA ASN A 34 8.39 7.81 11.48
C ASN A 34 7.78 6.41 11.31
N ALA A 35 6.51 6.32 10.90
CA ALA A 35 5.82 5.05 10.77
C ALA A 35 6.35 4.24 9.58
N THR A 36 6.51 2.94 9.77
CA THR A 36 6.89 2.01 8.69
C THR A 36 5.66 1.67 7.84
N VAL A 37 5.77 1.86 6.54
CA VAL A 37 4.69 1.65 5.56
C VAL A 37 4.98 0.43 4.70
N MET A 38 4.04 -0.50 4.62
CA MET A 38 4.09 -1.60 3.66
C MET A 38 3.46 -1.16 2.34
N ILE A 39 4.24 -1.16 1.26
CA ILE A 39 3.84 -0.59 -0.04
C ILE A 39 4.47 -1.35 -1.22
N ALA A 40 3.87 -1.25 -2.41
CA ALA A 40 4.31 -1.96 -3.61
C ALA A 40 5.73 -1.56 -4.06
N ASN A 41 6.11 -0.28 -3.92
CA ASN A 41 7.42 0.24 -4.34
C ASN A 41 8.13 1.01 -3.20
N PRO A 42 8.73 0.30 -2.23
CA PRO A 42 9.41 0.93 -1.09
C PRO A 42 10.53 1.93 -1.46
N PRO A 43 11.39 1.66 -2.46
CA PRO A 43 12.42 2.62 -2.86
C PRO A 43 11.86 3.94 -3.36
N ALA A 44 10.82 3.93 -4.20
CA ALA A 44 10.18 5.16 -4.67
C ALA A 44 9.45 5.86 -3.51
N PHE A 45 8.76 5.12 -2.65
CA PHE A 45 8.09 5.71 -1.49
C PHE A 45 9.06 6.41 -0.55
N TRP A 46 10.20 5.80 -0.24
CA TRP A 46 11.27 6.43 0.54
C TRP A 46 11.78 7.71 -0.14
N TYR A 47 12.04 7.64 -1.44
CA TYR A 47 12.51 8.80 -2.21
C TYR A 47 11.54 9.99 -2.14
N HIS A 48 10.23 9.74 -2.18
CA HIS A 48 9.21 10.78 -2.16
C HIS A 48 8.86 11.29 -0.76
N THR A 49 8.96 10.44 0.28
CA THR A 49 8.35 10.73 1.59
C THR A 49 9.34 10.71 2.76
N GLY A 50 10.51 10.07 2.59
CA GLY A 50 11.45 9.82 3.68
C GLY A 50 10.95 8.85 4.75
N HIS A 51 9.81 8.18 4.55
CA HIS A 51 9.26 7.23 5.52
C HIS A 51 9.81 5.83 5.31
N PRO A 52 10.18 5.09 6.38
CA PRO A 52 10.59 3.69 6.28
C PRO A 52 9.54 2.86 5.56
N ALA A 53 9.96 1.98 4.65
CA ALA A 53 9.04 1.19 3.87
C ALA A 53 9.48 -0.26 3.68
N VAL A 54 8.50 -1.16 3.63
CA VAL A 54 8.66 -2.60 3.40
C VAL A 54 7.77 -3.01 2.23
N VAL A 55 8.21 -3.98 1.44
CA VAL A 55 7.44 -4.41 0.26
C VAL A 55 6.18 -5.18 0.65
N VAL A 56 5.09 -4.99 -0.10
CA VAL A 56 3.90 -5.85 0.01
C VAL A 56 4.25 -7.28 -0.42
N PRO A 57 3.99 -8.30 0.43
CA PRO A 57 4.25 -9.69 0.10
C PRO A 57 3.31 -10.20 -1.01
N ASN A 58 3.72 -11.26 -1.71
CA ASN A 58 2.89 -11.89 -2.74
C ASN A 58 1.91 -12.91 -2.13
N GLU A 59 1.97 -13.12 -0.83
CA GLU A 59 1.16 -14.04 -0.05
C GLU A 59 -0.17 -13.42 0.39
N GLY A 60 -1.01 -14.23 1.06
CA GLY A 60 -2.33 -13.79 1.53
C GLY A 60 -2.30 -12.88 2.75
N VAL A 61 -3.50 -12.46 3.18
CA VAL A 61 -3.71 -11.50 4.28
C VAL A 61 -3.05 -11.95 5.59
N GLU A 62 -3.12 -13.23 5.94
CA GLU A 62 -2.50 -13.74 7.18
C GLU A 62 -0.97 -13.59 7.17
N THR A 63 -0.30 -14.03 6.10
CA THR A 63 1.15 -13.84 5.96
C THR A 63 1.52 -12.36 5.93
N LEU A 64 0.72 -11.52 5.27
CA LEU A 64 0.91 -10.08 5.29
C LEU A 64 0.89 -9.52 6.71
N LEU A 65 -0.09 -9.91 7.53
CA LEU A 65 -0.23 -9.46 8.92
C LEU A 65 0.91 -9.97 9.81
N ASP A 66 1.39 -11.19 9.60
CA ASP A 66 2.56 -11.73 10.30
C ASP A 66 3.83 -10.94 9.97
N VAL A 67 4.02 -10.60 8.69
CA VAL A 67 5.12 -9.75 8.21
C VAL A 67 4.97 -8.35 8.81
N CYS A 68 3.77 -7.78 8.86
CA CYS A 68 3.54 -6.48 9.49
C CYS A 68 3.98 -6.46 10.95
N GLY A 69 3.62 -7.48 11.73
CA GLY A 69 4.09 -7.62 13.10
C GLY A 69 5.61 -7.77 13.22
N ARG A 70 6.22 -8.61 12.38
CA ARG A 70 7.67 -8.88 12.40
C ARG A 70 8.51 -7.64 12.07
N TYR A 71 8.06 -6.80 11.15
CA TYR A 71 8.81 -5.63 10.69
C TYR A 71 8.32 -4.29 11.30
N GLY A 72 7.39 -4.34 12.26
CA GLY A 72 6.86 -3.13 12.91
C GLY A 72 6.12 -2.20 11.94
N VAL A 73 5.44 -2.78 10.94
CA VAL A 73 4.64 -2.02 9.98
C VAL A 73 3.40 -1.47 10.66
N SER A 74 3.18 -0.17 10.51
CA SER A 74 2.03 0.54 11.09
C SER A 74 0.94 0.81 10.05
N TYR A 75 1.31 0.91 8.77
CA TYR A 75 0.38 1.20 7.68
C TYR A 75 0.60 0.26 6.49
N LEU A 76 -0.49 -0.14 5.85
CA LEU A 76 -0.50 -0.87 4.58
C LEU A 76 -1.11 0.03 3.50
N VAL A 77 -0.47 0.12 2.35
CA VAL A 77 -1.00 0.81 1.16
C VAL A 77 -1.15 -0.19 0.02
N LEU A 78 -2.35 -0.29 -0.55
CA LEU A 78 -2.62 -1.09 -1.74
C LEU A 78 -3.23 -0.24 -2.85
N ASP A 79 -2.84 -0.56 -4.08
CA ASP A 79 -3.33 0.04 -5.32
C ASP A 79 -3.87 -1.06 -6.26
N PRO A 80 -4.43 -0.72 -7.44
CA PRO A 80 -4.98 -1.70 -8.38
C PRO A 80 -3.98 -2.79 -8.83
N ASN A 81 -2.67 -2.57 -8.70
CA ASN A 81 -1.63 -3.54 -9.03
C ASN A 81 -1.29 -4.49 -7.87
N CYS A 82 -2.09 -4.51 -6.79
CA CYS A 82 -1.84 -5.40 -5.65
C CYS A 82 -1.74 -6.88 -6.07
N PRO A 83 -0.93 -7.68 -5.33
CA PRO A 83 -0.84 -9.13 -5.54
C PRO A 83 -2.21 -9.81 -5.55
N ALA A 84 -2.37 -10.83 -6.38
CA ALA A 84 -3.65 -11.53 -6.58
C ALA A 84 -4.28 -12.05 -5.27
N PRO A 85 -3.51 -12.60 -4.30
CA PRO A 85 -4.08 -13.04 -3.01
C PRO A 85 -4.66 -11.91 -2.14
N LEU A 86 -4.25 -10.66 -2.37
CA LEU A 86 -4.72 -9.48 -1.64
C LEU A 86 -5.86 -8.76 -2.37
N ARG A 87 -6.24 -9.20 -3.57
CA ARG A 87 -7.29 -8.59 -4.38
C ARG A 87 -8.63 -8.51 -3.63
N ALA A 88 -9.00 -9.58 -2.94
CA ALA A 88 -10.25 -9.63 -2.19
C ALA A 88 -10.26 -8.66 -0.99
N LEU A 89 -9.10 -8.38 -0.39
CA LEU A 89 -8.95 -7.35 0.63
C LEU A 89 -9.08 -5.95 0.02
N TYR A 90 -8.36 -5.69 -1.09
CA TYR A 90 -8.41 -4.40 -1.79
C TYR A 90 -9.82 -4.04 -2.27
N GLU A 91 -10.57 -5.01 -2.80
CA GLU A 91 -11.96 -4.82 -3.25
C GLU A 91 -12.99 -4.82 -2.10
N GLY A 92 -12.55 -4.94 -0.84
CA GLY A 92 -13.44 -4.97 0.32
C GLY A 92 -14.32 -6.23 0.43
N ARG A 93 -14.00 -7.30 -0.32
CA ARG A 93 -14.70 -8.59 -0.26
C ARG A 93 -14.32 -9.42 0.96
N ILE A 94 -13.14 -9.16 1.53
CA ILE A 94 -12.67 -9.71 2.80
C ILE A 94 -12.33 -8.53 3.70
N VAL A 95 -12.72 -8.64 4.97
CA VAL A 95 -12.39 -7.69 6.03
C VAL A 95 -11.58 -8.40 7.10
N SER A 96 -10.60 -7.70 7.66
CA SER A 96 -9.84 -8.16 8.83
C SER A 96 -10.03 -7.16 9.96
N SER A 97 -10.27 -7.65 11.18
CA SER A 97 -10.36 -6.79 12.37
C SER A 97 -9.04 -6.09 12.70
N ARG A 98 -7.93 -6.56 12.13
CA ARG A 98 -6.58 -5.99 12.32
C ARG A 98 -6.22 -4.91 11.29
N LEU A 99 -7.12 -4.64 10.35
CA LEU A 99 -6.93 -3.64 9.29
C LEU A 99 -8.06 -2.61 9.35
N ALA A 100 -7.75 -1.41 9.81
CA ALA A 100 -8.69 -0.30 9.80
C ALA A 100 -8.41 0.59 8.58
N PRO A 101 -9.33 0.76 7.62
CA PRO A 101 -9.15 1.72 6.54
C PRO A 101 -9.13 3.14 7.11
N VAL A 102 -8.09 3.92 6.78
CA VAL A 102 -7.86 5.25 7.35
C VAL A 102 -7.85 6.38 6.32
N ALA A 103 -7.51 6.07 5.07
CA ALA A 103 -7.52 7.06 3.99
C ALA A 103 -7.59 6.40 2.61
N THR A 104 -7.99 7.19 1.62
CA THR A 104 -8.00 6.83 0.21
C THR A 104 -7.43 7.98 -0.62
N PHE A 105 -6.69 7.66 -1.68
CA PHE A 105 -6.00 8.59 -2.59
C PHE A 105 -6.29 8.22 -4.04
N GLU A 106 -5.92 9.10 -4.99
CA GLU A 106 -6.12 8.89 -6.44
C GLU A 106 -7.56 8.45 -6.76
N GLU A 107 -8.54 9.28 -6.40
CA GLU A 107 -9.98 9.02 -6.59
C GLU A 107 -10.49 7.70 -5.97
N GLY A 108 -9.80 7.18 -4.94
CA GLY A 108 -10.15 5.95 -4.27
C GLY A 108 -9.45 4.71 -4.79
N LEU A 109 -8.55 4.85 -5.78
CA LEU A 109 -7.78 3.74 -6.33
C LEU A 109 -6.69 3.26 -5.38
N VAL A 110 -6.12 4.16 -4.58
CA VAL A 110 -5.11 3.81 -3.58
C VAL A 110 -5.76 3.87 -2.20
N VAL A 111 -5.71 2.76 -1.48
CA VAL A 111 -6.33 2.64 -0.16
C VAL A 111 -5.25 2.39 0.87
N MET A 112 -5.36 3.07 2.00
CA MET A 112 -4.46 2.92 3.13
C MET A 112 -5.19 2.40 4.35
N TRP A 113 -4.59 1.39 4.97
CA TRP A 113 -5.05 0.79 6.22
C TRP A 113 -4.02 1.03 7.33
N ARG A 114 -4.52 1.22 8.55
CA ARG A 114 -3.74 1.12 9.77
C ARG A 114 -3.76 -0.33 10.25
N ILE A 115 -2.59 -0.81 10.65
CA ILE A 115 -2.44 -2.11 11.30
C ILE A 115 -2.74 -1.95 12.78
N GLU A 116 -3.78 -2.63 13.26
CA GLU A 116 -4.07 -2.76 14.69
C GLU A 116 -3.28 -3.95 15.22
N GLN A 117 -2.44 -3.70 16.25
CA GLN A 117 -1.62 -4.72 16.92
C GLN A 117 -2.40 -5.40 18.04
#